data_AF-A0A935VTI3-F1
#
_entry.id   AF-A0A935VTI3-F1
#
_cell.length_a   1.000
_cell.length_b   1.000
_cell.length_c   1.000
_cell.angle_alpha   90.00
_cell.angle_beta   90.00
_cell.angle_gamma   90.00
#
_symmetry.space_group_name_H-M   'P 1'
#
loop_
_entity.id
_entity.type
_entity.pdbx_description
1 polymer ?
#
loop_
_entity_poly.entity_id
_entity_poly.type
_entity_poly.pdbx_seq_one_letter_code
_entity_poly.pdbx_strand_id
1 'polypeptide(L)'
;MKYFLPRILELVADNDFPCHSPEATFTRLDLDILERWHKEEIEILANFSTVYFEKCLNIYPLPNERIDTIILMFGIAHFDLNTILNSWLQNSSTNCILHVTDLIINSLSYKNTEPYKLVNSFSTDETDKIVLNWINEKIVKNIFSESIEKIMNQDNQVSEKSKNELSWTYEFMKK
;
A
#
# COMPACT_ATOMS: atom_id res chain seq x y z
N MET A 1 21.50 -3.73 13.61
CA MET A 1 21.01 -3.02 12.42
C MET A 1 20.59 -1.57 12.70
N LYS A 2 20.11 -1.24 13.91
CA LYS A 2 19.71 0.11 14.32
C LYS A 2 20.68 1.25 13.94
N TYR A 3 22.00 1.03 14.07
CA TYR A 3 23.00 2.02 13.68
C TYR A 3 22.93 2.45 12.19
N PHE A 4 22.43 1.59 11.31
CA PHE A 4 22.25 1.88 9.89
C PHE A 4 20.84 2.36 9.55
N LEU A 5 19.91 2.34 10.50
CA LEU A 5 18.52 2.70 10.25
C LEU A 5 18.37 4.08 9.61
N PRO A 6 19.04 5.16 10.09
CA PRO A 6 18.90 6.47 9.45
C PRO A 6 19.24 6.45 7.96
N ARG A 7 20.30 5.72 7.57
CA ARG A 7 20.70 5.59 6.17
C ARG A 7 19.71 4.74 5.36
N ILE A 8 19.16 3.69 5.95
CA ILE A 8 18.13 2.86 5.29
C ILE A 8 16.88 3.71 5.04
N LEU A 9 16.44 4.52 6.01
CA LEU A 9 15.28 5.40 5.85
C LEU A 9 15.51 6.46 4.78
N GLU A 10 16.70 7.06 4.73
CA GLU A 10 17.09 8.01 3.66
C GLU A 10 17.04 7.37 2.27
N LEU A 11 17.63 6.19 2.12
CA LEU A 11 17.62 5.40 0.88
C LEU A 11 16.20 5.04 0.43
N VAL A 12 15.38 4.52 1.34
CA VAL A 12 13.98 4.19 1.06
C VAL A 12 13.21 5.44 0.68
N ALA A 13 13.43 6.58 1.35
CA ALA A 13 12.76 7.83 1.01
C ALA A 13 12.97 8.24 -0.46
N ASP A 14 14.10 7.87 -1.06
CA ASP A 14 14.42 8.15 -2.47
C ASP A 14 14.09 6.99 -3.43
N ASN A 15 13.41 5.94 -2.96
CA ASN A 15 13.16 4.68 -3.69
C ASN A 15 14.44 3.95 -4.15
N ASP A 16 15.55 4.14 -3.41
CA ASP A 16 16.84 3.46 -3.63
C ASP A 16 17.01 2.32 -2.62
N PHE A 17 16.29 1.21 -2.82
CA PHE A 17 16.25 0.13 -1.83
C PHE A 17 17.61 -0.56 -1.67
N PRO A 18 18.08 -0.80 -0.43
CA PRO A 18 19.40 -1.38 -0.17
C PRO A 18 19.50 -2.88 -0.49
N CYS A 19 18.44 -3.49 -1.00
CA CYS A 19 18.38 -4.91 -1.36
C CYS A 19 17.56 -5.12 -2.64
N HIS A 20 17.85 -6.22 -3.33
CA HIS A 20 17.13 -6.61 -4.56
C HIS A 20 15.63 -6.85 -4.35
N SER A 21 15.23 -7.26 -3.14
CA SER A 21 13.83 -7.50 -2.79
C SER A 21 13.37 -6.42 -1.82
N PRO A 22 12.74 -5.34 -2.30
CA PRO A 22 12.32 -4.23 -1.46
C PRO A 22 11.41 -4.64 -0.31
N GLU A 23 10.59 -5.68 -0.48
CA GLU A 23 9.75 -6.25 0.58
C GLU A 23 10.59 -6.61 1.81
N ALA A 24 11.82 -7.08 1.60
CA ALA A 24 12.70 -7.52 2.68
C ALA A 24 13.45 -6.36 3.37
N THR A 25 13.33 -5.11 2.92
CA THR A 25 14.16 -3.97 3.36
C THR A 25 14.20 -3.81 4.88
N PHE A 26 13.05 -3.94 5.55
CA PHE A 26 12.92 -3.71 6.98
C PHE A 26 12.81 -4.98 7.83
N THR A 27 12.82 -6.17 7.22
CA THR A 27 12.62 -7.46 7.92
C THR A 27 13.59 -7.68 9.09
N ARG A 28 14.80 -7.16 8.97
CA ARG A 28 15.86 -7.31 9.99
C ARG A 28 15.77 -6.29 11.13
N LEU A 29 14.74 -5.45 11.17
CA LEU A 29 14.49 -4.52 12.28
C LEU A 29 13.93 -5.23 13.51
N ASP A 30 13.35 -6.43 13.35
CA ASP A 30 12.73 -7.21 14.43
C ASP A 30 11.77 -6.34 15.27
N LEU A 31 10.83 -5.64 14.61
CA LEU A 31 9.90 -4.71 15.26
C LEU A 31 8.86 -5.39 16.15
N ASP A 32 8.70 -6.70 16.00
CA ASP A 32 7.91 -7.57 16.86
C ASP A 32 8.53 -7.75 18.26
N ILE A 33 9.83 -7.48 18.42
CA ILE A 33 10.54 -7.56 19.70
C ILE A 33 10.58 -6.19 20.38
N LEU A 34 9.46 -5.81 20.98
CA LEU A 34 9.23 -4.47 21.55
C LEU A 34 10.29 -4.03 22.57
N GLU A 35 10.90 -4.96 23.32
CA GLU A 35 11.93 -4.66 24.32
C GLU A 35 13.21 -4.09 23.68
N ARG A 36 13.40 -4.28 22.38
CA ARG A 36 14.56 -3.75 21.66
C ARG A 36 14.39 -2.29 21.27
N TRP A 37 13.18 -1.73 21.33
CA TRP A 37 12.85 -0.43 20.77
C TRP A 37 12.35 0.55 21.83
N HIS A 38 12.94 1.74 21.83
CA HIS A 38 12.42 2.85 22.61
C HIS A 38 11.15 3.40 21.94
N LYS A 39 10.25 3.93 22.76
CA LYS A 39 8.96 4.46 22.29
C LYS A 39 9.15 5.54 21.21
N GLU A 40 10.15 6.40 21.39
CA GLU A 40 10.48 7.47 20.44
C GLU A 40 10.96 6.91 19.09
N GLU A 41 11.69 5.79 19.09
CA GLU A 41 12.13 5.14 17.85
C GLU A 41 10.94 4.51 17.09
N ILE A 42 10.03 3.87 17.83
CA ILE A 42 8.79 3.31 17.26
C ILE A 42 7.94 4.42 16.64
N GLU A 43 7.82 5.56 17.33
CA GLU A 43 7.09 6.73 16.83
C GLU A 43 7.72 7.32 15.56
N ILE A 44 9.06 7.42 15.51
CA ILE A 44 9.78 7.83 14.29
C ILE A 44 9.49 6.88 13.13
N LEU A 45 9.51 5.56 13.38
CA LEU A 45 9.26 4.56 12.35
C LEU A 45 7.81 4.58 11.86
N ALA A 46 6.85 4.73 12.76
CA ALA A 46 5.43 4.86 12.41
C ALA A 46 5.14 6.12 11.59
N ASN A 47 5.76 7.25 11.98
CA ASN A 47 5.66 8.49 11.22
C ASN A 47 6.32 8.36 9.84
N PHE A 48 7.51 7.75 9.78
CA PHE A 48 8.19 7.50 8.51
C PHE A 48 7.36 6.63 7.58
N SER A 49 6.82 5.50 8.05
CA SER A 49 6.07 4.57 7.19
C SER A 49 4.83 5.23 6.62
N THR A 50 4.13 6.03 7.42
CA THR A 50 2.94 6.77 7.00
C THR A 50 3.30 7.84 5.96
N VAL A 51 4.26 8.71 6.25
CA VAL A 51 4.67 9.81 5.35
C VAL A 51 5.26 9.28 4.05
N TYR A 52 6.07 8.21 4.13
CA TYR A 52 6.62 7.58 2.94
C TYR A 52 5.52 6.95 2.08
N PHE A 53 4.57 6.23 2.68
CA PHE A 53 3.46 5.65 1.95
C PHE A 53 2.60 6.74 1.28
N GLU A 54 2.28 7.82 1.98
CA GLU A 54 1.58 8.97 1.41
C GLU A 54 2.34 9.60 0.24
N LYS A 55 3.69 9.71 0.33
CA LYS A 55 4.53 10.14 -0.80
C LYS A 55 4.35 9.20 -2.00
N CYS A 56 4.37 7.89 -1.78
CA CYS A 56 4.13 6.90 -2.83
C CYS A 56 2.75 7.07 -3.49
N LEU A 57 1.70 7.31 -2.71
CA LEU A 57 0.34 7.51 -3.23
C LEU A 57 0.20 8.74 -4.13
N ASN A 58 1.06 9.74 -3.96
CA ASN A 58 1.06 10.96 -4.77
C ASN A 58 1.85 10.84 -6.08
N ILE A 59 2.57 9.74 -6.31
CA ILE A 59 3.40 9.51 -7.49
C ILE A 59 2.86 8.30 -8.26
N TYR A 60 2.41 8.50 -9.49
CA TYR A 60 1.89 7.40 -10.33
C TYR A 60 2.44 7.49 -11.77
N PRO A 61 2.95 6.38 -12.34
CA PRO A 61 3.28 5.12 -11.66
C PRO A 61 4.42 5.32 -10.65
N LEU A 62 4.59 4.38 -9.72
CA LEU A 62 5.79 4.34 -8.90
C LEU A 62 7.02 4.06 -9.80
N PRO A 63 8.16 4.72 -9.56
CA PRO A 63 9.29 4.70 -10.50
C PRO A 63 9.97 3.33 -10.60
N ASN A 64 10.08 2.60 -9.48
CA ASN A 64 10.86 1.37 -9.41
C ASN A 64 10.06 0.16 -8.90
N GLU A 65 8.88 0.37 -8.31
CA GLU A 65 8.17 -0.67 -7.57
C GLU A 65 6.67 -0.63 -7.80
N ARG A 66 5.97 -1.65 -7.32
CA ARG A 66 4.51 -1.68 -7.26
C ARG A 66 4.02 -1.35 -5.85
N ILE A 67 2.78 -0.88 -5.75
CA ILE A 67 2.21 -0.52 -4.45
C ILE A 67 2.13 -1.72 -3.48
N ASP A 68 1.89 -2.93 -3.99
CA ASP A 68 1.88 -4.15 -3.17
C ASP A 68 3.25 -4.49 -2.57
N THR A 69 4.33 -4.22 -3.29
CA THR A 69 5.69 -4.36 -2.76
C THR A 69 5.94 -3.39 -1.60
N ILE A 70 5.45 -2.15 -1.68
CA ILE A 70 5.55 -1.19 -0.58
C ILE A 70 4.70 -1.60 0.63
N ILE A 71 3.47 -2.07 0.40
CA ILE A 71 2.58 -2.61 1.44
C ILE A 71 3.26 -3.78 2.16
N LEU A 72 3.84 -4.72 1.40
CA LEU A 72 4.53 -5.88 1.94
C LEU A 72 5.79 -5.51 2.69
N MET A 73 6.58 -4.55 2.17
CA MET A 73 7.78 -4.05 2.84
C MET A 73 7.53 -3.63 4.29
N PHE A 74 6.38 -2.99 4.56
CA PHE A 74 5.97 -2.63 5.90
C PHE A 74 5.31 -3.80 6.64
N GLY A 75 4.42 -4.54 5.98
CA GLY A 75 3.67 -5.63 6.57
C GLY A 75 4.55 -6.75 7.13
N ILE A 76 5.49 -7.26 6.34
CA ILE A 76 6.37 -8.38 6.76
C ILE A 76 7.43 -7.94 7.76
N ALA A 77 7.64 -6.63 7.92
CA ALA A 77 8.51 -6.06 8.94
C ALA A 77 7.75 -5.67 10.21
N HIS A 78 6.48 -6.04 10.35
CA HIS A 78 5.64 -5.81 11.53
C HIS A 78 5.39 -4.33 11.86
N PHE A 79 5.36 -3.46 10.85
CA PHE A 79 4.78 -2.11 11.03
C PHE A 79 3.26 -2.22 11.21
N ASP A 80 2.65 -1.20 11.80
CA ASP A 80 1.19 -1.11 11.89
C ASP A 80 0.59 -0.82 10.51
N LEU A 81 0.31 -1.91 9.79
CA LEU A 81 -0.21 -1.84 8.44
C LEU A 81 -1.62 -1.24 8.38
N ASN A 82 -2.42 -1.33 9.45
CA ASN A 82 -3.74 -0.68 9.47
C ASN A 82 -3.60 0.84 9.43
N THR A 83 -2.67 1.40 10.21
CA THR A 83 -2.40 2.84 10.19
C THR A 83 -1.92 3.29 8.81
N ILE A 84 -1.04 2.52 8.18
CA ILE A 84 -0.52 2.83 6.83
C ILE A 84 -1.64 2.76 5.79
N LEU A 85 -2.44 1.70 5.77
CA LEU A 85 -3.54 1.57 4.81
C LEU A 85 -4.64 2.63 5.04
N ASN A 86 -4.88 3.04 6.28
CA ASN A 86 -5.87 4.08 6.59
C ASN A 86 -5.43 5.49 6.18
N SER A 87 -4.13 5.76 6.01
CA SER A 87 -3.68 7.05 5.46
C SER A 87 -4.12 7.22 4.00
N TRP A 88 -4.33 6.11 3.29
CA TRP A 88 -4.87 6.10 1.92
C TRP A 88 -6.24 6.78 1.82
N LEU A 89 -7.07 6.65 2.85
CA LEU A 89 -8.41 7.22 2.91
C LEU A 89 -8.42 8.75 2.98
N GLN A 90 -7.28 9.36 3.31
CA GLN A 90 -7.13 10.83 3.36
C GLN A 90 -6.75 11.42 2.01
N ASN A 91 -6.40 10.59 1.02
CA ASN A 91 -5.97 11.03 -0.31
C ASN A 91 -7.01 10.66 -1.36
N SER A 92 -7.52 11.64 -2.11
CA SER A 92 -8.50 11.44 -3.20
C SER A 92 -7.94 11.80 -4.58
N SER A 93 -6.62 11.95 -4.70
CA SER A 93 -5.98 12.25 -5.98
C SER A 93 -6.13 11.10 -6.98
N THR A 94 -6.10 11.42 -8.28
CA THR A 94 -6.14 10.42 -9.35
C THR A 94 -5.05 9.35 -9.18
N ASN A 95 -3.83 9.76 -8.81
CA ASN A 95 -2.70 8.85 -8.57
C ASN A 95 -3.00 7.83 -7.47
N CYS A 96 -3.56 8.29 -6.37
CA CYS A 96 -4.01 7.45 -5.26
C CYS A 96 -5.04 6.40 -5.71
N ILE A 97 -6.05 6.82 -6.49
CA ILE A 97 -7.10 5.91 -6.97
C ILE A 97 -6.56 4.89 -7.98
N LEU A 98 -5.60 5.29 -8.81
CA LEU A 98 -4.94 4.37 -9.73
C LEU A 98 -4.10 3.32 -8.98
N HIS A 99 -3.46 3.68 -7.87
CA HIS A 99 -2.80 2.69 -7.00
C HIS A 99 -3.80 1.69 -6.39
N VAL A 100 -5.00 2.13 -5.97
CA VAL A 100 -6.04 1.22 -5.45
C VAL A 100 -6.49 0.26 -6.54
N THR A 101 -6.66 0.79 -7.74
CA THR A 101 -7.02 0.03 -8.94
C THR A 101 -5.97 -1.04 -9.24
N ASP A 102 -4.69 -0.68 -9.19
CA ASP A 102 -3.58 -1.62 -9.37
C ASP A 102 -3.54 -2.68 -8.26
N LEU A 103 -3.77 -2.30 -7.00
CA LEU A 103 -3.84 -3.26 -5.90
C LEU A 103 -4.94 -4.30 -6.15
N ILE A 104 -6.15 -3.86 -6.51
CA ILE A 104 -7.30 -4.74 -6.76
C ILE A 104 -7.04 -5.63 -7.95
N ILE A 105 -6.71 -5.05 -9.10
CA ILE A 105 -6.71 -5.79 -10.36
C ILE A 105 -5.45 -6.62 -10.51
N ASN A 106 -4.30 -6.07 -10.13
CA ASN A 106 -3.00 -6.63 -10.47
C ASN A 106 -2.32 -7.31 -9.29
N SER A 107 -2.68 -6.98 -8.04
CA SER A 107 -1.96 -7.46 -6.86
C SER A 107 -2.74 -8.46 -6.01
N LEU A 108 -4.04 -8.69 -6.26
CA LEU A 108 -4.85 -9.69 -5.56
C LEU A 108 -5.10 -10.95 -6.41
N SER A 109 -5.06 -12.11 -5.74
CA SER A 109 -5.52 -13.38 -6.30
C SER A 109 -7.00 -13.60 -5.97
N TYR A 110 -7.77 -14.05 -6.94
CA TYR A 110 -9.21 -14.24 -6.83
C TYR A 110 -9.60 -15.70 -6.90
N LYS A 111 -10.58 -16.09 -6.08
CA LYS A 111 -11.32 -17.34 -6.21
C LYS A 111 -12.77 -16.99 -6.51
N ASN A 112 -13.23 -17.31 -7.72
CA ASN A 112 -14.45 -16.75 -8.29
C ASN A 112 -14.38 -15.22 -8.37
N THR A 113 -15.09 -14.52 -7.49
CA THR A 113 -15.14 -13.05 -7.42
C THR A 113 -14.60 -12.48 -6.12
N GLU A 114 -14.10 -13.32 -5.22
CA GLU A 114 -13.62 -12.91 -3.91
C GLU A 114 -12.08 -12.96 -3.87
N PRO A 115 -11.41 -11.87 -3.48
CA PRO A 115 -9.97 -11.87 -3.31
C PRO A 115 -9.63 -12.67 -2.04
N TYR A 116 -8.59 -13.50 -2.12
CA TYR A 116 -8.22 -14.38 -1.01
C TYR A 116 -6.76 -14.28 -0.57
N LYS A 117 -5.89 -13.61 -1.34
CA LYS A 117 -4.51 -13.26 -0.96
C LYS A 117 -3.86 -12.29 -1.94
N LEU A 118 -2.71 -11.72 -1.61
CA LEU A 118 -1.83 -11.04 -2.55
C LEU A 118 -1.16 -12.03 -3.52
N VAL A 119 -0.84 -11.57 -4.72
CA VAL A 119 -0.12 -12.34 -5.76
C VAL A 119 1.37 -12.45 -5.44
N ASN A 120 1.94 -11.42 -4.79
CA ASN A 120 3.36 -11.32 -4.50
C ASN A 120 3.83 -12.46 -3.56
N SER A 121 4.96 -13.09 -3.90
CA SER A 121 5.48 -14.26 -3.19
C SER A 121 5.99 -13.99 -1.78
N PHE A 122 6.22 -12.73 -1.42
CA PHE A 122 6.59 -12.32 -0.07
C PHE A 122 5.37 -12.14 0.86
N SER A 123 4.14 -12.27 0.35
CA SER A 123 2.96 -12.16 1.20
C SER A 123 2.93 -13.26 2.26
N THR A 124 2.43 -12.88 3.44
CA THR A 124 2.15 -13.78 4.54
C THR A 124 0.65 -13.79 4.81
N ASP A 125 0.12 -14.88 5.38
CA ASP A 125 -1.29 -14.99 5.75
C ASP A 125 -1.77 -13.80 6.62
N GLU A 126 -0.88 -13.27 7.47
CA GLU A 126 -1.16 -12.09 8.31
C GLU A 126 -1.32 -10.83 7.46
N THR A 127 -0.36 -10.52 6.59
CA THR A 127 -0.43 -9.35 5.70
C THR A 127 -1.61 -9.44 4.73
N ASP A 128 -1.86 -10.63 4.18
CA ASP A 128 -2.99 -10.90 3.30
C ASP A 128 -4.30 -10.60 4.02
N LYS A 129 -4.46 -11.11 5.25
CA LYS A 129 -5.66 -10.88 6.05
C LYS A 129 -5.88 -9.39 6.34
N ILE A 130 -4.83 -8.64 6.68
CA ILE A 130 -4.96 -7.20 6.98
C ILE A 130 -5.41 -6.44 5.72
N VAL A 131 -4.76 -6.65 4.58
CA VAL A 131 -5.09 -5.98 3.32
C VAL A 131 -6.50 -6.34 2.85
N LEU A 132 -6.85 -7.63 2.90
CA LEU A 132 -8.18 -8.12 2.50
C LEU A 132 -9.29 -7.62 3.44
N ASN A 133 -9.03 -7.52 4.73
CA ASN A 133 -9.99 -6.93 5.66
C ASN A 133 -10.22 -5.46 5.33
N TRP A 134 -9.13 -4.69 5.23
CA TRP A 134 -9.17 -3.26 4.94
C TRP A 134 -9.95 -2.97 3.65
N ILE A 135 -9.65 -3.67 2.56
CA ILE A 135 -10.32 -3.41 1.27
C ILE A 135 -11.82 -3.80 1.26
N ASN A 136 -12.22 -4.68 2.18
CA ASN A 136 -13.61 -5.08 2.35
C ASN A 136 -14.37 -4.23 3.39
N GLU A 137 -13.71 -3.31 4.07
CA GLU A 137 -14.39 -2.40 4.98
C GLU A 137 -15.34 -1.47 4.22
N LYS A 138 -16.54 -1.30 4.78
CA LYS A 138 -17.59 -0.48 4.18
C LYS A 138 -17.14 0.96 3.95
N ILE A 139 -16.36 1.53 4.87
CA ILE A 139 -15.87 2.91 4.75
C ILE A 139 -14.91 3.05 3.56
N VAL A 140 -14.00 2.08 3.41
CA VAL A 140 -13.01 2.02 2.32
C VAL A 140 -13.72 1.92 0.97
N LYS A 141 -14.67 0.99 0.86
CA LYS A 141 -15.51 0.79 -0.32
C LYS A 141 -16.29 2.05 -0.73
N ASN A 142 -16.92 2.71 0.23
CA ASN A 142 -17.68 3.94 -0.03
C ASN A 142 -16.77 5.07 -0.53
N ILE A 143 -15.66 5.34 0.17
CA ILE A 143 -14.74 6.43 -0.18
C ILE A 143 -14.18 6.24 -1.59
N PHE A 144 -13.71 5.02 -1.91
CA PHE A 144 -13.08 4.77 -3.20
C PHE A 144 -14.09 4.65 -4.33
N SER A 145 -15.28 4.08 -4.13
CA SER A 145 -16.31 4.08 -5.18
C SER A 145 -16.74 5.51 -5.56
N GLU A 146 -16.96 6.39 -4.59
CA GLU A 146 -17.27 7.80 -4.85
C GLU A 146 -16.13 8.53 -5.58
N SER A 147 -14.88 8.24 -5.22
CA SER A 147 -13.70 8.86 -5.83
C SER A 147 -13.49 8.37 -7.27
N ILE A 148 -13.68 7.08 -7.52
CA ILE A 148 -13.62 6.50 -8.86
C ILE A 148 -14.71 7.11 -9.76
N GLU A 149 -15.94 7.23 -9.26
CA GLU A 149 -17.05 7.83 -10.03
C GLU A 149 -16.74 9.28 -10.43
N LYS A 150 -16.16 10.07 -9.52
CA LYS A 150 -15.72 11.43 -9.83
C LYS A 150 -14.67 11.47 -10.94
N ILE A 151 -13.68 10.58 -10.89
CA ILE A 151 -12.62 10.49 -11.91
C ILE A 151 -13.19 10.05 -13.25
N MET A 152 -14.06 9.04 -13.29
CA MET A 152 -14.66 8.54 -14.53
C MET A 152 -15.53 9.59 -15.24
N ASN A 153 -16.18 10.47 -14.49
CA ASN A 153 -16.98 11.57 -15.04
C ASN A 153 -16.14 12.77 -15.51
N GLN A 154 -14.84 12.82 -15.20
CA GLN A 154 -13.93 13.86 -15.66
C GLN A 154 -13.19 13.38 -16.91
N ASP A 155 -13.70 13.76 -18.09
CA ASP A 155 -13.38 13.10 -19.37
C ASP A 155 -11.91 13.13 -19.85
N ASN A 156 -11.01 13.89 -19.19
CA ASN A 156 -9.74 14.33 -19.80
C ASN A 156 -8.43 13.93 -19.08
N GLN A 157 -8.41 13.00 -18.13
CA GLN A 157 -7.18 12.75 -17.35
C GLN A 157 -6.64 11.32 -17.32
N VAL A 158 -7.34 10.33 -17.89
CA VAL A 158 -6.95 8.92 -17.73
C VAL A 158 -7.06 8.16 -19.04
N SER A 159 -6.11 7.23 -19.28
CA SER A 159 -6.07 6.39 -20.47
C SER A 159 -7.28 5.46 -20.57
N GLU A 160 -7.64 5.02 -21.78
CA GLU A 160 -8.77 4.11 -22.00
C GLU A 160 -8.60 2.77 -21.26
N LYS A 161 -7.37 2.25 -21.20
CA LYS A 161 -7.05 1.06 -20.41
C LYS A 161 -7.40 1.29 -18.93
N SER A 162 -6.94 2.40 -18.37
CA SER A 162 -7.20 2.76 -16.99
C SER A 162 -8.68 3.03 -16.72
N LYS A 163 -9.46 3.54 -17.69
CA LYS A 163 -10.92 3.69 -17.55
C LYS A 163 -11.62 2.33 -17.38
N ASN A 164 -11.20 1.31 -18.13
CA ASN A 164 -11.74 -0.05 -17.99
C ASN A 164 -11.38 -0.66 -16.62
N GLU A 165 -10.13 -0.49 -16.19
CA GLU A 165 -9.65 -0.94 -14.89
C GLU A 165 -10.39 -0.22 -13.73
N LEU A 166 -10.59 1.09 -13.84
CA LEU A 166 -11.40 1.86 -12.89
C LEU A 166 -12.84 1.36 -12.83
N SER A 167 -13.44 1.00 -13.97
CA SER A 167 -14.81 0.44 -14.00
C SER A 167 -14.89 -0.89 -13.25
N TRP A 168 -13.95 -1.81 -13.44
CA TRP A 168 -13.92 -3.08 -12.69
C TRP A 168 -13.70 -2.85 -11.19
N THR A 169 -12.82 -1.90 -10.85
CA THR A 169 -12.56 -1.51 -9.47
C THR A 169 -13.80 -0.91 -8.81
N TYR A 170 -14.55 -0.07 -9.53
CA TYR A 170 -15.82 0.48 -9.06
C TYR A 170 -16.84 -0.60 -8.74
N GLU A 171 -17.02 -1.57 -9.64
CA GLU A 171 -17.93 -2.71 -9.44
C GLU A 171 -17.50 -3.59 -8.25
N PHE A 172 -16.20 -3.73 -8.02
CA PHE A 172 -15.68 -4.39 -6.82
C PHE A 172 -16.03 -3.61 -5.54
N MET A 173 -15.84 -2.29 -5.55
CA MET A 173 -16.09 -1.43 -4.39
C MET A 173 -17.58 -1.30 -4.04
N LYS A 174 -18.49 -1.49 -5.01
CA LYS A 174 -19.94 -1.40 -4.76
C LYS A 174 -20.57 -2.65 -4.13
N LYS A 175 -19.88 -3.79 -4.15
CA LYS A 175 -20.36 -5.06 -3.58
C LYS A 175 -20.18 -5.10 -2.07
#